data_AF-A0A519YC12-F1
#
_entry.id   AF-A0A519YC12-F1
#
_cell.length_a   1.000
_cell.length_b   1.000
_cell.length_c   1.000
_cell.angle_alpha   90.00
_cell.angle_beta   90.00
_cell.angle_gamma   90.00
#
_symmetry.space_group_name_H-M   'P 1'
#
loop_
_entity.id
_entity.type
_entity.pdbx_description
1 polymer ?
#
loop_
_entity_poly.entity_id
_entity_poly.type
_entity_poly.pdbx_seq_one_letter_code
_entity_poly.pdbx_strand_id
1 'polypeptide(L)' 'RCLGGELSDEDVEVTEVAWVPLAELGSRLAYADERKLAEIAGDLISKMTTAPTAPDLKLQKGPDAG' A
#
# COMPACT_ATOMS: atom_id res chain seq x y z
N ARG A 1 1.15 -10.00 -6.44
CA ARG A 1 0.22 -10.66 -5.49
C ARG A 1 0.72 -10.32 -4.09
N CYS A 2 -0.03 -9.55 -3.31
CA CYS A 2 0.24 -9.38 -1.89
C CYS A 2 -0.40 -10.58 -1.17
N LEU A 3 0.36 -11.29 -0.36
CA LEU A 3 -0.02 -12.55 0.28
C LEU A 3 0.26 -12.46 1.79
N GLY A 4 -0.24 -11.47 2.54
CA GLY A 4 0.24 -11.39 3.92
C GLY A 4 -0.58 -10.62 4.93
N GLY A 5 -0.91 -11.33 6.00
CA GLY A 5 -1.77 -10.98 7.13
C GLY A 5 -2.84 -12.07 7.28
N GLU A 6 -3.03 -12.58 8.49
CA GLU A 6 -4.15 -13.48 8.80
C GLU A 6 -5.45 -12.67 8.68
N LEU A 7 -6.39 -13.17 7.89
CA LEU A 7 -7.73 -12.59 7.80
C LEU A 7 -8.59 -13.26 8.87
N SER A 8 -9.32 -12.48 9.65
CA SER A 8 -10.27 -12.98 10.65
C SER A 8 -11.63 -12.36 10.41
N ASP A 9 -12.63 -13.21 10.22
CA ASP A 9 -14.06 -12.92 10.16
C ASP A 9 -14.76 -13.31 11.48
N GLU A 10 -14.01 -13.42 12.58
CA GLU A 10 -14.54 -13.88 13.88
C GLU A 10 -15.56 -12.92 14.50
N ASP A 11 -15.56 -11.65 14.08
CA ASP A 11 -16.55 -10.68 14.54
C ASP A 11 -17.91 -10.99 13.92
N VAL A 12 -18.95 -11.05 14.76
CA VAL A 12 -20.34 -11.32 14.35
C VAL A 12 -20.88 -10.32 13.33
N GLU A 13 -20.31 -9.12 13.28
CA GLU A 13 -20.68 -8.07 12.32
C GLU A 13 -20.00 -8.24 10.95
N VAL A 14 -19.06 -9.20 10.81
CA VAL A 14 -18.28 -9.46 9.60
C VAL A 14 -18.79 -10.73 8.91
N THR A 15 -19.11 -10.61 7.63
CA THR A 15 -19.60 -11.75 6.81
C THR A 15 -18.54 -12.36 5.92
N GLU A 16 -17.54 -11.57 5.50
CA GLU A 16 -16.44 -12.02 4.65
C GLU A 16 -15.25 -11.09 4.83
N VAL A 17 -14.03 -11.65 4.76
CA VAL A 17 -12.78 -10.89 4.66
C VAL A 17 -11.93 -11.44 3.52
N ALA A 18 -11.46 -10.56 2.65
CA ALA A 18 -10.63 -10.93 1.51
C ALA A 18 -9.54 -9.89 1.22
N TRP A 19 -8.37 -10.36 0.80
CA TRP A 19 -7.40 -9.53 0.12
C TRP A 19 -7.84 -9.30 -1.33
N VAL A 20 -8.08 -8.05 -1.70
CA VAL A 20 -8.52 -7.68 -3.06
C VAL A 20 -7.49 -6.75 -3.73
N PRO A 21 -7.33 -6.82 -5.07
CA PRO A 21 -6.54 -5.83 -5.79
C PRO A 21 -7.10 -4.43 -5.58
N LEU A 22 -6.22 -3.44 -5.37
CA LEU A 22 -6.63 -2.06 -5.10
C LEU A 22 -7.50 -1.48 -6.22
N ALA A 23 -7.22 -1.85 -7.48
CA ALA A 23 -8.01 -1.42 -8.65
C ALA A 23 -9.46 -1.97 -8.65
N GLU A 24 -9.74 -3.05 -7.93
CA GLU A 24 -11.08 -3.63 -7.82
C GLU A 24 -11.89 -3.05 -6.66
N LEU A 25 -11.24 -2.36 -5.71
CA LEU A 25 -11.86 -1.92 -4.46
C LEU A 25 -13.07 -1.01 -4.70
N GLY A 26 -12.97 -0.06 -5.64
CA GLY A 26 -14.07 0.85 -5.97
C GLY A 26 -15.34 0.15 -6.49
N SER A 27 -15.20 -1.01 -7.12
CA SER A 27 -16.35 -1.79 -7.63
C SER A 27 -17.08 -2.59 -6.55
N ARG A 28 -16.42 -2.82 -5.39
CA ARG A 28 -16.95 -3.60 -4.28
C ARG A 28 -17.60 -2.73 -3.19
N LEU A 29 -17.33 -1.42 -3.19
CA LEU A 29 -17.81 -0.48 -2.19
C LEU A 29 -19.20 0.09 -2.56
N ALA A 30 -20.13 -0.04 -1.62
CA ALA A 30 -21.53 0.35 -1.83
C ALA A 30 -21.70 1.88 -1.86
N TYR A 31 -20.99 2.60 -0.98
CA TYR A 31 -21.21 4.03 -0.79
C TYR A 31 -20.24 4.87 -1.63
N ALA A 32 -20.72 6.03 -2.09
CA ALA A 32 -19.95 6.91 -2.96
C ALA A 32 -18.70 7.47 -2.29
N ASP A 33 -18.82 7.83 -1.01
CA ASP A 33 -17.70 8.36 -0.24
C ASP A 33 -16.60 7.30 -0.04
N GLU A 34 -16.97 6.03 0.16
CA GLU A 34 -16.00 4.94 0.24
C GLU A 34 -15.23 4.77 -1.07
N ARG A 35 -15.91 4.83 -2.22
CA ARG A 35 -15.26 4.77 -3.54
C ARG A 35 -14.28 5.93 -3.72
N LYS A 36 -14.69 7.14 -3.33
CA LYS A 36 -13.84 8.33 -3.37
C LYS A 36 -12.60 8.17 -2.48
N LEU A 37 -12.75 7.59 -1.29
CA LEU A 37 -11.62 7.28 -0.41
C LEU A 37 -10.66 6.27 -1.06
N ALA A 38 -11.19 5.22 -1.70
CA ALA A 38 -10.38 4.23 -2.42
C ALA A 38 -9.58 4.85 -3.58
N GLU A 39 -10.18 5.77 -4.34
CA GLU A 39 -9.50 6.52 -5.41
C GLU A 39 -8.35 7.36 -4.85
N ILE A 40 -8.60 8.15 -3.80
CA ILE A 40 -7.57 8.98 -3.15
C ILE A 40 -6.42 8.13 -2.64
N ALA A 41 -6.72 6.98 -2.01
CA ALA A 41 -5.70 6.06 -1.53
C ALA A 41 -4.83 5.53 -2.69
N GLY A 42 -5.44 5.17 -3.81
CA GLY A 42 -4.73 4.75 -5.03
C GLY A 42 -3.76 5.81 -5.54
N ASP A 43 -4.21 7.06 -5.63
CA ASP A 43 -3.37 8.19 -6.06
C ASP A 43 -2.20 8.42 -5.11
N LEU A 44 -2.45 8.38 -3.79
CA LEU A 44 -1.41 8.57 -2.77
C LEU A 44 -0.35 7.46 -2.83
N ILE A 45 -0.76 6.20 -2.93
CA ILE A 45 0.15 5.05 -3.03
C ILE A 45 0.99 5.14 -4.32
N SER A 46 0.37 5.51 -5.44
CA SER A 46 1.06 5.72 -6.71
C SER A 46 2.13 6.80 -6.59
N LYS A 47 1.81 7.93 -5.95
CA LYS A 47 2.77 9.01 -5.68
C LYS A 47 3.93 8.58 -4.79
N MET A 48 3.67 7.76 -3.75
CA MET A 48 4.71 7.22 -2.87
C MET A 48 5.66 6.26 -3.62
N THR A 49 5.12 5.47 -4.55
CA THR A 49 5.88 4.47 -5.30
C THR A 49 6.73 5.10 -6.42
N THR A 50 6.31 6.26 -6.94
CA THR A 50 7.00 6.95 -8.04
C THR A 50 8.12 7.89 -7.59
N ALA A 51 8.26 8.14 -6.28
CA ALA A 51 9.39 8.89 -5.75
C ALA A 51 10.69 8.08 -5.99
N PRO A 52 11.72 8.63 -6.68
CA PRO A 52 12.94 7.90 -6.93
C PRO A 52 13.57 7.55 -5.58
N THR A 53 13.72 6.25 -5.32
CA THR A 53 14.53 5.74 -4.23
C THR A 53 15.93 6.28 -4.47
N ALA A 54 16.39 7.20 -3.60
CA ALA A 54 17.68 7.85 -3.77
C ALA A 54 18.77 6.78 -3.96
N PRO A 55 19.67 6.92 -4.96
CA PRO A 55 20.73 5.95 -5.14
C PRO A 55 21.60 5.95 -3.88
N ASP A 56 21.81 4.74 -3.37
CA ASP A 56 22.76 4.33 -2.34
C ASP A 56 23.98 5.27 -2.35
N LEU A 57 24.04 6.21 -1.39
CA LEU A 57 25.22 7.03 -1.19
C LEU A 57 26.31 6.06 -0.73
N LYS A 58 27.09 5.54 -1.69
CA LYS A 58 28.34 4.86 -1.39
C LYS A 58 29.13 5.77 -0.47
N LEU A 59 29.28 5.27 0.75
CA LEU A 59 30.12 5.73 1.83
C LEU A 59 31.33 6.48 1.25
N GLN A 60 31.36 7.79 1.47
CA GLN A 60 32.51 8.60 1.15
C GLN A 60 33.72 8.05 1.93
N LYS A 61 34.73 7.68 1.16
CA LYS A 61 36.11 7.35 1.56
C LYS A 61 36.58 8.24 2.73
N GLY A 62 36.93 7.63 3.86
CA GLY A 62 37.77 8.27 4.88
C GLY A 62 39.22 8.40 4.40
N PRO A 63 39.94 9.49 4.72
CA PRO A 63 41.31 9.71 4.26
C PRO A 63 42.32 8.90 5.09
N ASP A 64 43.43 8.58 4.44
CA ASP A 64 44.75 8.15 4.92
C ASP A 64 44.98 7.95 6.43
N ALA A 65 45.51 6.77 6.76
CA ALA A 65 46.55 6.60 7.77
C ALA A 65 47.55 5.58 7.25
N GLY A 66 48.59 6.09 6.58
CA GLY A 66 49.86 5.38 6.39
C GLY A 66 50.75 5.46 7.61
#